data_AF-A0A1Z8VIN4-F1
#
_entry.id   AF-A0A1Z8VIN4-F1
#
_cell.length_a   1.000
_cell.length_b   1.000
_cell.length_c   1.000
_cell.angle_alpha   90.00
_cell.angle_beta   90.00
_cell.angle_gamma   90.00
#
_symmetry.space_group_name_H-M   'P 1'
#
loop_
_entity.id
_entity.type
_entity.pdbx_description
1 polymer ?
#
loop_
_entity_poly.entity_id
_entity_poly.type
_entity_poly.pdbx_seq_one_letter_code
_entity_poly.pdbx_strand_id
1 'polypeptide(L)' 'MESTNAKVSGLDKGHVALEKDLEFISGVAKNHRHWNLSAAKTVAALIGWPCAEKVLQLGRKAIKANKTSARNWDIN' A
#
# COMPACT_ATOMS: atom_id res chain seq x y z
N MET A 1 -30.66 3.77 -34.31
CA MET A 1 -30.57 3.25 -32.93
C MET A 1 -29.11 3.40 -32.52
N GLU A 2 -28.83 4.45 -31.74
CA GLU A 2 -27.46 4.85 -31.41
C GLU A 2 -27.21 4.52 -29.94
N SER A 3 -26.33 3.55 -29.69
CA SER A 3 -25.95 3.12 -28.35
C SER A 3 -25.11 4.20 -27.68
N THR A 4 -25.68 4.93 -26.73
CA THR A 4 -24.94 5.92 -25.93
C THR A 4 -23.95 5.21 -25.01
N ASN A 5 -22.70 5.22 -25.43
CA ASN A 5 -21.54 4.72 -24.69
C ASN A 5 -21.22 5.71 -23.56
N ALA A 6 -21.80 5.49 -22.38
CA ALA A 6 -21.51 6.27 -21.17
C ALA A 6 -20.07 5.98 -20.72
N LYS A 7 -19.14 6.88 -21.08
CA LYS A 7 -17.73 6.84 -20.69
C LYS A 7 -17.62 6.96 -19.17
N VAL A 8 -17.43 5.81 -18.51
CA VAL A 8 -17.25 5.67 -17.06
C VAL A 8 -15.99 6.45 -16.63
N SER A 9 -16.19 7.66 -16.14
CA SER A 9 -15.12 8.58 -15.68
C SER A 9 -14.79 8.41 -14.19
N GLY A 10 -15.20 7.28 -13.59
CA GLY A 10 -15.04 6.99 -12.16
C GLY A 10 -13.97 5.95 -11.82
N LEU A 11 -13.41 5.25 -12.81
CA LEU A 11 -12.42 4.19 -12.57
C LEU A 11 -11.04 4.73 -12.15
N ASP A 12 -10.70 5.95 -12.58
CA ASP A 12 -9.36 6.53 -12.42
C ASP A 12 -9.08 6.98 -10.98
N LYS A 13 -10.07 7.58 -10.31
CA LYS A 13 -9.92 8.11 -8.94
C LYS A 13 -9.68 7.01 -7.89
N GLY A 14 -10.28 5.84 -8.08
CA GLY A 14 -10.09 4.69 -7.17
C GLY A 14 -8.70 4.06 -7.30
N HIS A 15 -8.15 4.03 -8.52
CA HIS A 15 -6.81 3.49 -8.76
C HIS A 15 -5.73 4.40 -8.16
N VAL A 16 -5.83 5.72 -8.38
CA VAL A 16 -4.87 6.69 -7.84
C VAL A 16 -4.88 6.70 -6.31
N ALA A 17 -6.06 6.57 -5.68
CA ALA A 17 -6.16 6.45 -4.23
C ALA A 17 -5.47 5.17 -3.71
N LEU A 18 -5.67 4.04 -4.39
CA LEU A 18 -5.06 2.77 -4.02
C LEU A 18 -3.53 2.80 -4.13
N GLU A 19 -2.98 3.41 -5.18
CA GLU A 19 -1.53 3.55 -5.36
C GLU A 19 -0.92 4.41 -4.25
N LYS A 20 -1.56 5.55 -3.92
CA LYS A 20 -1.12 6.42 -2.82
C LYS A 20 -1.18 5.74 -1.45
N ASP A 21 -2.23 4.96 -1.21
CA ASP A 21 -2.35 4.17 0.01
C ASP A 21 -1.24 3.12 0.12
N LEU A 22 -0.92 2.43 -0.99
CA LEU A 22 0.16 1.45 -1.04
C LEU A 22 1.54 2.09 -0.84
N GLU A 23 1.79 3.24 -1.47
CA GLU A 23 3.02 4.03 -1.26
C GLU A 23 3.15 4.43 0.22
N PHE A 24 2.07 4.91 0.84
CA PHE A 24 2.04 5.31 2.24
C PHE A 24 2.31 4.12 3.18
N ILE A 25 1.59 3.01 3.01
CA ILE A 25 1.80 1.79 3.81
C ILE A 25 3.25 1.30 3.69
N SER A 26 3.80 1.29 2.46
CA SER A 26 5.17 0.87 2.19
C SER A 26 6.19 1.79 2.88
N GLY A 27 6.03 3.11 2.76
CA GLY A 27 6.91 4.11 3.38
C GLY A 27 6.91 4.02 4.90
N VAL A 28 5.73 3.96 5.51
CA VAL A 28 5.59 3.82 6.97
C VAL A 28 6.19 2.49 7.42
N ALA A 29 5.86 1.37 6.77
CA ALA A 29 6.34 0.06 7.18
C ALA A 29 7.86 -0.08 7.08
N LYS A 30 8.50 0.48 6.05
CA LYS A 30 9.96 0.44 5.88
C LYS A 30 10.71 1.25 6.94
N ASN A 31 10.12 2.38 7.38
CA ASN A 31 10.76 3.27 8.36
C ASN A 31 10.39 2.91 9.82
N HIS A 32 9.29 2.19 10.02
CA HIS A 32 8.82 1.81 11.35
C HIS A 32 9.62 0.63 11.90
N ARG A 33 10.33 0.84 13.02
CA ARG A 33 11.23 -0.14 13.64
C ARG A 33 10.54 -1.49 13.91
N HIS A 34 9.29 -1.47 14.35
CA HIS A 34 8.52 -2.65 14.77
C HIS A 34 7.14 -2.68 14.10
N TRP A 35 7.07 -3.10 12.83
CA TRP A 35 5.79 -3.22 12.11
C TRP A 35 4.93 -4.38 12.66
N ASN A 36 3.87 -4.04 13.40
CA ASN A 36 2.98 -4.97 14.09
C ASN A 36 1.49 -4.65 13.83
N LEU A 37 0.58 -5.48 14.37
CA LEU A 37 -0.87 -5.30 14.14
C LEU A 37 -1.40 -3.96 14.66
N SER A 38 -0.83 -3.42 15.74
CA SER A 38 -1.22 -2.12 16.28
C SER A 38 -0.90 -0.99 15.28
N ALA A 39 0.33 -0.97 14.76
CA ALA A 39 0.74 -0.02 13.72
C ALA A 39 -0.12 -0.15 12.46
N ALA A 40 -0.42 -1.39 12.03
CA ALA A 40 -1.27 -1.64 10.88
C ALA A 40 -2.72 -1.16 11.08
N LYS A 41 -3.29 -1.30 12.29
CA LYS A 41 -4.61 -0.76 12.64
C LYS A 41 -4.63 0.76 12.58
N THR A 42 -3.60 1.43 13.11
CA THR A 42 -3.48 2.88 13.04
C THR A 42 -3.40 3.36 11.59
N VAL A 43 -2.54 2.72 10.77
CA VAL A 43 -2.41 3.06 9.35
C VAL A 43 -3.72 2.81 8.60
N ALA A 44 -4.39 1.68 8.86
CA ALA A 44 -5.70 1.38 8.26
C ALA A 44 -6.76 2.43 8.62
N ALA A 45 -6.80 2.89 9.87
CA ALA A 45 -7.71 3.95 10.29
C ALA A 45 -7.41 5.30 9.62
N LEU A 46 -6.12 5.63 9.43
CA LEU A 46 -5.70 6.89 8.78
C LEU A 46 -6.08 6.95 7.30
N ILE A 47 -5.97 5.84 6.58
CA ILE A 47 -6.29 5.76 5.14
C ILE A 47 -7.73 5.29 4.88
N GLY A 48 -8.51 5.02 5.92
CA GLY A 48 -9.87 4.51 5.80
C GLY A 48 -9.97 3.08 5.25
N TRP A 49 -8.93 2.27 5.38
CA TRP A 49 -8.94 0.88 4.93
C TRP A 49 -9.65 -0.03 5.93
N PRO A 50 -10.59 -0.88 5.48
CA PRO A 50 -11.38 -1.72 6.38
C PRO A 50 -10.60 -2.91 6.95
N CYS A 51 -9.49 -3.32 6.33
CA CYS A 51 -8.78 -4.54 6.68
C CYS A 51 -7.35 -4.27 7.16
N ALA A 52 -7.17 -4.14 8.48
CA ALA A 52 -5.86 -3.94 9.10
C ALA A 52 -4.90 -5.13 8.88
N GLU A 53 -5.42 -6.36 8.74
CA GLU A 53 -4.58 -7.53 8.43
C GLU A 53 -3.95 -7.42 7.04
N LYS A 54 -4.68 -6.86 6.06
CA LYS A 54 -4.15 -6.64 4.72
C LYS A 54 -3.05 -5.58 4.73
N VAL A 55 -3.25 -4.49 5.46
CA VAL A 55 -2.22 -3.46 5.70
C VAL A 55 -0.98 -4.07 6.35
N LEU A 56 -1.15 -4.92 7.36
CA LEU A 56 -0.05 -5.63 8.02
C LEU A 56 0.76 -6.48 7.03
N GLN A 57 0.08 -7.27 6.19
CA GLN A 57 0.73 -8.10 5.17
C GLN A 57 1.49 -7.26 4.14
N LEU A 58 0.90 -6.16 3.66
CA LEU A 58 1.52 -5.25 2.70
C LEU A 58 2.79 -4.60 3.27
N GLY A 59 2.73 -4.10 4.50
CA GLY A 59 3.90 -3.54 5.16
C GLY A 59 5.01 -4.58 5.40
N ARG A 60 4.66 -5.82 5.79
CA ARG A 60 5.64 -6.92 5.89
C ARG A 60 6.30 -7.23 4.54
N LYS A 61 5.53 -7.23 3.46
CA LYS A 61 6.04 -7.42 2.09
C LYS A 61 6.99 -6.28 1.70
N ALA A 62 6.64 -5.03 2.03
CA ALA A 62 7.48 -3.85 1.77
C ALA A 62 8.81 -3.90 2.54
N ILE A 63 8.79 -4.31 3.81
CA ILE A 63 10.00 -4.50 4.63
C ILE A 63 10.88 -5.60 4.05
N LYS A 64 10.30 -6.74 3.66
CA LYS A 64 11.04 -7.86 3.05
C LYS A 64 11.71 -7.43 1.74
N ALA A 65 10.98 -6.74 0.87
CA ALA A 65 11.52 -6.20 -0.38
C ALA A 65 12.66 -5.20 -0.14
N ASN A 66 12.54 -4.35 0.89
CA ASN A 66 13.61 -3.41 1.28
C ASN A 66 14.88 -4.15 1.74
N LYS A 67 14.74 -5.22 2.54
CA LYS A 67 15.87 -6.05 2.97
C LYS A 67 16.54 -6.78 1.80
N THR A 68 15.76 -7.30 0.85
CA THR A 68 16.30 -7.93 -0.36
C THR A 68 17.05 -6.91 -1.22
N SER A 69 16.52 -5.70 -1.38
CA SER A 69 17.17 -4.64 -2.14
C SER A 69 18.45 -4.14 -1.45
N ALA A 70 18.46 -3.98 -0.13
CA ALA A 70 19.65 -3.57 0.62
C ALA A 70 20.76 -4.64 0.56
N ARG A 71 20.40 -5.93 0.62
CA ARG A 71 21.35 -7.04 0.51
C ARG A 71 21.94 -7.18 -0.89
N ASN A 72 21.31 -6.60 -1.90
CA ASN A 72 21.78 -6.60 -3.29
C ASN A 72 22.85 -5.51 -3.57
N TRP A 73 23.06 -4.56 -2.64
CA TRP A 73 24.16 -3.59 -2.69
C TRP A 73 25.41 -4.09 -1.95
N ASP A 74 25.29 -5.12 -1.12
CA ASP A 74 26.38 -5.70 -0.33
C ASP A 74 27.18 -6.76 -1.13
N ILE A 75 26.98 -6.80 -2.45
CA ILE A 75 27.68 -7.68 -3.39
C ILE A 75 28.28 -6.77 -4.48
N ASN A 76 29.24 -5.92 -4.11
CA ASN A 76 30.22 -5.37 -5.04
C ASN A 76 31.47 -4.92 -4.28
#